data_AF-A0A914PS48-F1
#
_entry.id   AF-A0A914PS48-F1
#
_cell.length_a   1.000
_cell.length_b   1.000
_cell.length_c   1.000
_cell.angle_alpha   90.00
_cell.angle_beta   90.00
_cell.angle_gamma   90.00
#
_symmetry.space_group_name_H-M   'P 1'
#
loop_
_entity.id
_entity.type
_entity.pdbx_description
1 polymer ?
#
loop_
_entity_poly.entity_id
_entity_poly.type
_entity_poly.pdbx_seq_one_letter_code
_entity_poly.pdbx_strand_id
1 'polypeptide(L)'
;MEKTIIEKEISETVCPLIGNSDHARRTPYLTHEIFNKYHSESQIIRYMKRLENKDLSLVHSMIPLGSCTMKLNASAELLPLSWPQFSNIHPFAPIDQTRGYQQIFNDLEKWLSEMTGYDSFSLQPNSGANGEYAGLLAIREYLKSIDQEQRKVNYKTP
;
A
#
# COMPACT_ATOMS: atom_id res chain seq x y z
N MET A 1 4.09 33.10 37.22
CA MET A 1 4.63 31.95 37.96
C MET A 1 3.59 30.85 37.87
N GLU A 2 3.34 30.36 36.66
CA GLU A 2 2.17 29.52 36.32
C GLU A 2 2.52 28.61 35.13
N LYS A 3 3.58 27.80 35.30
CA LYS A 3 3.98 26.79 34.31
C LYS A 3 3.92 25.35 34.85
N THR A 4 3.32 25.13 36.02
CA THR A 4 3.61 23.91 36.80
C THR A 4 2.44 22.93 36.89
N ILE A 5 1.29 23.17 36.25
CA ILE A 5 0.07 22.37 36.52
C ILE A 5 -0.32 21.42 35.38
N ILE A 6 0.16 21.59 34.14
CA ILE A 6 -0.32 20.79 32.99
C ILE A 6 0.57 19.54 32.71
N GLU A 7 1.68 19.35 33.42
CA GLU A 7 2.59 18.20 33.20
C GLU A 7 2.22 16.92 33.99
N LYS A 8 1.12 16.90 34.74
CA LYS A 8 0.63 15.71 35.45
C LYS A 8 -0.78 15.37 34.98
N GLU A 9 -1.01 14.11 34.62
CA GLU A 9 -2.30 13.47 34.28
C GLU A 9 -2.58 13.15 32.81
N ILE A 10 -1.57 12.67 32.07
CA ILE A 10 -1.80 11.48 31.25
C ILE A 10 -0.73 10.47 31.63
N SER A 11 -0.99 9.74 32.71
CA SER A 11 -0.28 8.49 32.95
C SER A 11 -0.66 7.56 31.80
N GLU A 12 0.25 7.37 30.86
CA GLU A 12 0.15 6.26 29.91
C GLU A 12 0.16 4.97 30.72
N THR A 13 -1.04 4.50 31.06
CA THR A 13 -1.23 3.20 31.69
C THR A 13 -0.67 2.18 30.71
N VAL A 14 0.48 1.60 31.06
CA VAL A 14 1.14 0.55 30.29
C VAL A 14 0.09 -0.52 29.97
N CYS A 15 -0.16 -0.74 28.69
CA CYS A 15 -1.26 -1.56 28.20
C CYS A 15 -1.29 -2.95 28.90
N PRO A 16 -2.45 -3.47 29.35
CA PRO A 16 -2.48 -4.56 30.33
C PRO A 16 -2.13 -5.95 29.77
N LEU A 17 -1.94 -6.10 28.46
CA LEU A 17 -1.91 -7.42 27.84
C LEU A 17 -0.62 -8.21 28.09
N ILE A 18 0.49 -7.56 28.47
CA ILE A 18 1.82 -8.20 28.59
C ILE A 18 2.57 -7.73 29.87
N GLY A 19 1.95 -6.93 30.73
CA GLY A 19 2.62 -6.14 31.77
C GLY A 19 3.53 -6.90 32.74
N ASN A 20 3.26 -8.20 32.98
CA ASN A 20 4.02 -9.05 33.89
C ASN A 20 4.68 -10.27 33.22
N SER A 21 4.79 -10.31 31.88
CA SER A 21 5.51 -11.41 31.22
C SER A 21 6.98 -11.07 30.98
N ASP A 22 7.82 -12.08 30.80
CA ASP A 22 9.23 -11.91 30.40
C ASP A 22 9.40 -11.18 29.06
N HIS A 23 8.32 -11.09 28.26
CA HIS A 23 8.29 -10.40 26.97
C HIS A 23 7.80 -8.95 27.06
N ALA A 24 7.55 -8.42 28.28
CA ALA A 24 7.18 -7.02 28.45
C ALA A 24 8.26 -6.09 27.87
N ARG A 25 7.85 -5.12 27.04
CA ARG A 25 8.77 -4.14 26.47
C ARG A 25 9.32 -3.24 27.58
N ARG A 26 10.65 -3.17 27.68
CA ARG A 26 11.37 -2.36 28.70
C ARG A 26 12.03 -1.10 28.14
N THR A 27 12.12 -0.97 26.81
CA THR A 27 12.82 0.14 26.15
C THR A 27 11.85 1.25 25.72
N PRO A 28 12.23 2.54 25.88
CA PRO A 28 11.43 3.64 25.38
C PRO A 28 11.41 3.66 23.85
N TYR A 29 10.39 4.28 23.27
CA TYR A 29 10.18 4.39 21.82
C TYR A 29 9.58 5.73 21.45
N LEU A 30 9.71 6.11 20.17
CA LEU A 30 9.18 7.38 19.65
C LEU A 30 9.64 8.60 20.49
N THR A 31 10.87 8.56 21.00
CA THR A 31 11.43 9.58 21.89
C THR A 31 11.80 10.88 21.17
N HIS A 32 11.88 10.86 19.84
CA HIS A 32 12.15 12.05 19.04
C HIS A 32 11.01 13.08 19.20
N GLU A 33 11.35 14.36 19.27
CA GLU A 33 10.40 15.46 19.51
C GLU A 33 9.21 15.43 18.54
N ILE A 34 9.43 14.99 17.29
CA ILE A 34 8.39 14.93 16.25
C ILE A 34 7.15 14.13 16.66
N PHE A 35 7.33 13.07 17.46
CA PHE A 35 6.24 12.21 17.92
C PHE A 35 5.53 12.77 19.15
N ASN A 36 6.11 13.79 19.80
CA ASN A 36 5.65 14.35 21.06
C ASN A 36 5.14 15.80 20.94
N LYS A 37 5.03 16.32 19.69
CA LYS A 37 4.76 17.74 19.41
C LYS A 37 3.37 18.03 18.85
N TYR A 38 2.76 17.09 18.12
CA TYR A 38 1.54 17.31 17.35
C TYR A 38 0.42 16.34 17.78
N HIS A 39 -0.08 16.47 19.00
CA HIS A 39 -1.10 15.55 19.55
C HIS A 39 -2.54 16.03 19.33
N SER A 40 -2.77 17.33 19.13
CA SER A 40 -4.10 17.83 18.78
C SER A 40 -4.36 17.74 17.28
N GLU A 41 -5.62 17.52 16.91
CA GLU A 41 -6.08 17.47 15.51
C GLU A 41 -5.62 18.72 14.73
N SER A 42 -5.76 19.91 15.31
CA SER A 42 -5.32 21.17 14.71
C SER A 42 -3.81 21.22 14.47
N GLN A 43 -3.01 20.69 15.40
CA GLN A 43 -1.55 20.64 15.25
C GLN A 43 -1.14 19.68 14.13
N ILE A 44 -1.74 18.48 14.07
CA ILE A 44 -1.39 17.49 13.04
C ILE A 44 -1.84 17.96 11.64
N ILE A 45 -3.01 18.59 11.51
CA ILE A 45 -3.47 19.16 10.23
C ILE A 45 -2.50 20.25 9.74
N ARG A 46 -2.09 21.17 10.61
CA ARG A 46 -1.10 22.21 10.25
C ARG A 46 0.25 21.59 9.88
N TYR A 47 0.65 20.54 10.59
CA TYR A 47 1.89 19.83 10.30
C TYR A 47 1.86 19.16 8.92
N MET A 48 0.79 18.41 8.61
CA MET A 48 0.58 17.77 7.31
C MET A 48 0.57 18.81 6.18
N LYS A 49 -0.20 19.89 6.33
CA LYS A 49 -0.27 20.95 5.31
C LYS A 49 1.09 21.61 5.06
N ARG A 50 1.90 21.79 6.11
CA ARG A 50 3.26 22.33 5.99
C ARG A 50 4.18 21.39 5.21
N LEU A 51 4.03 20.07 5.35
CA LEU A 51 4.81 19.10 4.56
C LEU A 51 4.32 19.07 3.11
N GLU A 52 3.01 18.98 2.90
CA GLU A 52 2.39 18.98 1.57
C GLU A 52 2.83 20.19 0.74
N ASN A 53 2.87 21.38 1.33
CA ASN A 53 3.27 22.61 0.62
C ASN A 53 4.76 22.65 0.22
N LYS A 54 5.60 21.71 0.69
CA LYS A 54 6.99 21.59 0.26
C LYS A 54 7.14 20.71 -0.99
N ASP A 55 6.13 19.90 -1.29
CA ASP A 55 6.18 18.90 -2.34
C ASP A 55 5.47 19.43 -3.60
N LEU A 56 6.19 19.48 -4.72
CA LEU A 56 5.59 19.77 -6.02
C LEU A 56 4.79 18.54 -6.48
N SER A 57 3.49 18.74 -6.68
CA SER A 57 2.55 17.69 -7.12
C SER A 57 1.70 18.14 -8.31
N LEU A 58 0.89 17.22 -8.84
CA LEU A 58 0.02 17.46 -10.01
C LEU A 58 -1.04 18.55 -9.79
N VAL A 59 -1.27 19.01 -8.55
CA VAL A 59 -2.16 20.16 -8.29
C VAL A 59 -1.54 21.50 -8.69
N HIS A 60 -0.22 21.55 -8.92
CA HIS A 60 0.52 22.77 -9.21
C HIS A 60 0.84 22.93 -10.70
N SER A 61 1.44 21.90 -11.29
CA SER A 61 1.93 21.95 -12.68
C SER A 61 2.04 20.56 -13.28
N MET A 62 2.28 20.52 -14.60
CA MET A 62 2.71 19.29 -15.27
C MET A 62 4.04 18.79 -14.69
N ILE A 63 4.14 17.47 -14.50
CA ILE A 63 5.37 16.77 -14.07
C ILE A 63 5.74 15.76 -15.18
N PRO A 64 6.57 16.14 -16.17
CA PRO A 64 6.81 15.33 -17.37
C PRO A 64 7.92 14.28 -17.17
N LEU A 65 7.72 13.36 -16.24
CA LEU A 65 8.63 12.24 -16.02
C LEU A 65 8.38 11.15 -17.07
N GLY A 66 9.35 10.93 -17.95
CA GLY A 66 9.31 9.88 -18.97
C GLY A 66 9.09 8.50 -18.34
N SER A 67 8.31 7.65 -19.00
CA SER A 67 7.93 6.31 -18.54
C SER A 67 7.06 6.23 -17.27
N CYS A 68 6.80 7.34 -16.57
CA CYS A 68 5.95 7.34 -15.35
C CYS A 68 4.46 7.54 -15.63
N THR A 69 4.09 8.01 -16.83
CA THR A 69 2.69 8.27 -17.22
C THR A 69 1.92 9.11 -16.19
N MET A 70 2.45 10.28 -15.84
CA MET A 70 1.84 11.21 -14.85
C MET A 70 0.56 11.85 -15.39
N LYS A 71 -0.52 11.05 -15.47
CA LYS A 71 -1.85 11.41 -15.96
C LYS A 71 -2.78 11.88 -14.82
N LEU A 72 -4.00 12.26 -15.18
CA LEU A 72 -5.04 12.60 -14.21
C LEU A 72 -5.39 11.38 -13.33
N ASN A 73 -5.46 11.61 -12.03
CA ASN A 73 -6.10 10.70 -11.07
C ASN A 73 -7.45 11.34 -10.70
N ALA A 74 -8.55 10.92 -11.32
CA ALA A 74 -9.82 11.64 -11.19
C ALA A 74 -10.45 11.40 -9.81
N SER A 75 -11.09 12.44 -9.23
CA SER A 75 -11.75 12.31 -7.92
C SER A 75 -12.82 11.21 -7.89
N ALA A 76 -13.53 11.00 -9.00
CA ALA A 76 -14.53 9.94 -9.14
C ALA A 76 -13.90 8.53 -9.08
N GLU A 77 -12.67 8.36 -9.55
CA GLU A 77 -11.92 7.09 -9.52
C GLU A 77 -11.36 6.80 -8.12
N LEU A 78 -11.00 7.85 -7.36
CA LEU A 78 -10.39 7.71 -6.03
C LEU A 78 -11.40 7.56 -4.90
N LEU A 79 -12.60 8.15 -5.03
CA LEU A 79 -13.62 8.15 -3.97
C LEU A 79 -13.97 6.73 -3.45
N PRO A 80 -14.18 5.71 -4.31
CA PRO A 80 -14.58 4.37 -3.86
C PRO A 80 -13.55 3.67 -2.97
N LEU A 81 -12.27 4.04 -3.05
CA LEU A 81 -11.20 3.40 -2.26
C LEU A 81 -11.39 3.59 -0.75
N SER A 82 -12.10 4.64 -0.35
CA SER A 82 -12.39 4.96 1.06
C SER A 82 -13.69 4.34 1.59
N TRP A 83 -14.49 3.70 0.72
CA TRP A 83 -15.75 3.11 1.15
C TRP A 83 -15.49 1.86 2.01
N PRO A 84 -16.21 1.69 3.14
CA PRO A 84 -16.01 0.54 4.03
C PRO A 84 -16.16 -0.82 3.34
N GLN A 85 -17.00 -0.90 2.30
CA GLN A 85 -17.21 -2.10 1.49
C GLN A 85 -15.94 -2.53 0.74
N PHE A 86 -15.01 -1.60 0.50
CA PHE A 86 -13.68 -1.86 -0.04
C PHE A 86 -12.62 -1.89 1.07
N SER A 87 -12.52 -0.84 1.89
CA SER A 87 -11.39 -0.65 2.80
C SER A 87 -11.38 -1.58 4.02
N ASN A 88 -12.55 -2.10 4.43
CA ASN A 88 -12.72 -2.80 5.71
C ASN A 88 -13.04 -4.30 5.57
N ILE A 89 -12.64 -4.91 4.45
CA ILE A 89 -12.76 -6.36 4.23
C ILE A 89 -11.40 -7.02 4.46
N HIS A 90 -11.39 -8.05 5.31
CA HIS A 90 -10.19 -8.85 5.51
C HIS A 90 -9.88 -9.69 4.25
N PRO A 91 -8.63 -9.77 3.77
CA PRO A 91 -8.29 -10.47 2.52
C PRO A 91 -8.63 -11.96 2.52
N PHE A 92 -8.72 -12.59 3.69
CA PHE A 92 -9.13 -14.00 3.85
C PHE A 92 -10.58 -14.17 4.31
N ALA A 93 -11.43 -13.15 4.12
CA ALA A 93 -12.85 -13.29 4.39
C ALA A 93 -13.49 -14.38 3.50
N PRO A 94 -14.51 -15.10 3.99
CA PRO A 94 -15.29 -16.03 3.18
C PRO A 94 -15.79 -15.40 1.86
N ILE A 95 -15.82 -16.21 0.78
CA ILE A 95 -16.13 -15.73 -0.59
C ILE A 95 -17.54 -15.11 -0.69
N ASP A 96 -18.48 -15.59 0.11
CA ASP A 96 -19.84 -15.05 0.18
C ASP A 96 -19.88 -13.60 0.68
N GLN A 97 -18.88 -13.16 1.44
CA GLN A 97 -18.72 -11.77 1.91
C GLN A 97 -18.03 -10.86 0.88
N THR A 98 -17.44 -11.43 -0.18
CA THR A 98 -16.61 -10.69 -1.16
C THR A 98 -17.19 -10.71 -2.58
N ARG A 99 -18.48 -11.04 -2.75
CA ARG A 99 -19.14 -11.12 -4.08
C ARG A 99 -18.96 -9.85 -4.93
N GLY A 100 -19.01 -8.67 -4.31
CA GLY A 100 -18.77 -7.40 -5.00
C GLY A 100 -17.35 -7.30 -5.57
N TYR A 101 -16.34 -7.73 -4.81
CA TYR A 101 -14.96 -7.83 -5.28
C TYR A 101 -14.82 -8.82 -6.43
N GLN A 102 -15.47 -9.99 -6.35
CA GLN A 102 -15.43 -11.00 -7.41
C GLN A 102 -15.95 -10.43 -8.74
N GLN A 103 -17.05 -9.67 -8.70
CA GLN A 103 -17.56 -9.01 -9.90
C GLN A 103 -16.54 -8.02 -10.48
N ILE A 104 -15.94 -7.20 -9.64
CA ILE A 104 -14.93 -6.20 -10.06
C ILE A 104 -13.71 -6.88 -10.68
N PHE A 105 -13.23 -7.97 -10.11
CA PHE A 105 -12.10 -8.72 -10.64
C PHE A 105 -12.42 -9.31 -12.02
N ASN A 106 -13.59 -9.92 -12.17
CA ASN A 106 -14.03 -10.50 -13.45
C ASN A 106 -14.20 -9.42 -14.54
N ASP A 107 -14.83 -8.29 -14.19
CA ASP A 107 -15.03 -7.18 -15.13
C ASP A 107 -13.67 -6.60 -15.57
N LEU A 108 -12.76 -6.39 -14.62
CA LEU A 108 -11.43 -5.85 -14.90
C LEU A 108 -10.59 -6.82 -15.75
N GLU A 109 -10.58 -8.12 -15.41
CA GLU A 109 -9.90 -9.15 -16.20
C GLU A 109 -10.41 -9.15 -17.64
N LYS A 110 -11.74 -9.13 -17.83
CA LYS A 110 -12.35 -9.11 -19.16
C LYS A 110 -11.93 -7.88 -19.97
N TRP A 111 -11.98 -6.68 -19.37
CA TRP A 111 -11.59 -5.45 -20.06
C TRP A 111 -10.11 -5.45 -20.44
N LEU A 112 -9.23 -5.93 -19.55
CA LEU A 112 -7.79 -6.03 -19.83
C LEU A 112 -7.52 -7.04 -20.96
N SER A 113 -8.13 -8.21 -20.92
CA SER A 113 -8.04 -9.23 -21.97
C SER A 113 -8.49 -8.67 -23.34
N GLU A 114 -9.60 -7.93 -23.38
CA GLU A 114 -10.09 -7.31 -24.62
C GLU A 114 -9.13 -6.23 -25.15
N MET A 115 -8.51 -5.43 -24.28
CA MET A 115 -7.58 -4.36 -24.68
C MET A 115 -6.23 -4.90 -25.17
N THR A 116 -5.71 -5.99 -24.61
CA THR A 116 -4.38 -6.50 -24.95
C THR A 116 -4.39 -7.72 -25.87
N GLY A 117 -5.52 -8.39 -26.03
CA GLY A 117 -5.64 -9.63 -26.80
C GLY A 117 -5.06 -10.86 -26.11
N TYR A 118 -4.93 -10.85 -24.77
CA TYR A 118 -4.57 -12.05 -24.00
C TYR A 118 -5.82 -12.84 -23.61
N ASP A 119 -5.66 -14.12 -23.31
CA ASP A 119 -6.79 -14.98 -22.91
C ASP A 119 -7.26 -14.72 -21.46
N SER A 120 -6.34 -14.40 -20.54
CA SER A 120 -6.62 -14.21 -19.11
C SER A 120 -5.61 -13.29 -18.43
N PHE A 121 -5.97 -12.76 -17.26
CA PHE A 121 -5.10 -11.92 -16.44
C PHE A 121 -5.04 -12.40 -14.98
N SER A 122 -3.86 -12.34 -14.38
CA SER A 122 -3.70 -12.46 -12.93
C SER A 122 -3.60 -11.07 -12.30
N LEU A 123 -4.50 -10.78 -11.36
CA LEU A 123 -4.52 -9.53 -10.58
C LEU A 123 -3.67 -9.58 -9.30
N GLN A 124 -2.92 -10.67 -9.09
CA GLN A 124 -2.09 -10.87 -7.89
C GLN A 124 -0.85 -9.97 -7.82
N PRO A 125 -0.12 -9.67 -8.93
CA PRO A 125 1.06 -8.82 -8.86
C PRO A 125 0.70 -7.36 -8.52
N ASN A 126 1.28 -6.83 -7.44
CA ASN A 126 1.00 -5.49 -6.93
C ASN A 126 1.98 -4.39 -7.42
N SER A 127 2.86 -4.72 -8.37
CA SER A 127 3.77 -3.77 -9.03
C SER A 127 4.20 -4.31 -10.39
N GLY A 128 4.69 -3.44 -11.28
CA GLY A 128 5.19 -3.84 -12.60
C GLY A 128 6.33 -4.88 -12.53
N ALA A 129 7.31 -4.64 -11.66
CA ALA A 129 8.43 -5.57 -11.46
C ALA A 129 7.96 -6.95 -10.95
N ASN A 130 6.96 -6.99 -10.06
CA ASN A 130 6.36 -8.25 -9.61
C ASN A 130 5.59 -8.95 -10.74
N GLY A 131 4.97 -8.19 -11.65
CA GLY A 131 4.32 -8.71 -12.85
C GLY A 131 5.32 -9.36 -13.81
N GLU A 132 6.44 -8.69 -14.07
CA GLU A 132 7.54 -9.26 -14.88
C GLU A 132 8.09 -10.54 -14.26
N TYR A 133 8.34 -10.54 -12.95
CA TYR A 133 8.81 -11.72 -12.24
C TYR A 133 7.83 -12.88 -12.31
N ALA A 134 6.54 -12.62 -12.06
CA ALA A 134 5.49 -13.64 -12.18
C ALA A 134 5.37 -14.18 -13.61
N GLY A 135 5.48 -13.32 -14.63
CA GLY A 135 5.48 -13.71 -16.04
C GLY A 135 6.67 -14.60 -16.40
N LEU A 136 7.87 -14.26 -15.94
CA LEU A 136 9.07 -15.10 -16.14
C LEU A 136 8.93 -16.45 -15.42
N LEU A 137 8.35 -16.48 -14.22
CA LEU A 137 8.05 -17.74 -13.54
C LEU A 137 7.02 -18.58 -14.30
N ALA A 138 5.95 -17.97 -14.82
CA ALA A 138 4.95 -18.67 -15.63
C ALA A 138 5.57 -19.29 -16.90
N ILE A 139 6.42 -18.54 -17.61
CA ILE A 139 7.18 -19.05 -18.76
C ILE A 139 8.08 -20.21 -18.34
N ARG A 140 8.78 -20.08 -17.20
CA ARG A 140 9.67 -21.14 -16.70
C ARG A 140 8.91 -22.42 -16.37
N GLU A 141 7.76 -22.33 -15.71
CA GLU A 141 6.93 -23.49 -15.39
C GLU A 141 6.28 -24.09 -16.64
N TYR A 142 5.89 -23.27 -17.61
CA TYR A 142 5.46 -23.74 -18.94
C TYR A 142 6.56 -24.54 -19.63
N LEU A 143 7.80 -24.01 -19.68
CA LEU A 143 8.93 -24.72 -20.28
C LEU A 143 9.22 -26.06 -19.59
N LYS A 144 9.10 -26.13 -18.26
CA LYS A 144 9.20 -27.41 -17.55
C LYS A 144 8.09 -28.38 -17.94
N SER A 145 6.85 -27.89 -18.12
CA SER A 145 5.71 -28.74 -18.49
C SER A 145 5.82 -29.40 -19.86
N ILE A 146 6.69 -28.88 -20.74
CA ILE A 146 6.99 -29.42 -22.07
C ILE A 146 8.40 -30.00 -22.18
N ASP A 147 9.06 -30.30 -21.04
CA ASP A 147 10.42 -30.86 -20.95
C ASP A 147 11.50 -30.00 -21.64
N GLN A 148 11.36 -28.67 -21.57
CA GLN A 148 12.28 -27.69 -22.14
C GLN A 148 12.93 -26.75 -21.10
N GLU A 149 13.05 -27.21 -19.86
CA GLU A 149 13.62 -26.47 -18.72
C GLU A 149 15.10 -26.08 -18.85
N GLN A 150 15.82 -26.70 -19.80
CA GLN A 150 17.19 -26.34 -20.17
C GLN A 150 17.28 -24.99 -20.90
N ARG A 151 16.17 -24.43 -21.39
CA ARG A 151 16.13 -23.13 -22.08
C ARG A 151 16.27 -21.96 -21.11
N LYS A 152 17.44 -21.85 -20.48
CA LYS A 152 17.83 -20.78 -19.56
C LYS A 152 19.06 -20.09 -20.13
N VAL A 153 18.87 -18.96 -20.81
CA VAL A 153 19.98 -18.17 -21.35
C VAL A 153 20.62 -17.41 -20.19
N ASN A 154 21.79 -17.88 -19.75
CA ASN A 154 22.61 -17.16 -18.80
C ASN A 154 23.39 -16.09 -19.55
N TYR A 155 22.92 -14.85 -19.54
CA TYR A 155 23.78 -13.72 -19.88
C TYR A 155 24.77 -13.53 -18.73
N LYS A 156 26.00 -14.02 -18.91
CA LYS A 156 27.13 -13.46 -18.15
C LYS A 156 27.26 -12.02 -18.62
N THR A 157 26.92 -11.06 -17.76
CA THR A 157 27.38 -9.68 -17.95
C THR A 157 28.90 -9.71 -18.09
N PRO A 158 29.47 -9.04 -19.11
CA PRO A 158 30.92 -8.95 -19.29
C PRO A 158 31.61 -8.33 -18.07
#